data_AF-A0A937DUJ1-F1
#
_entry.id   AF-A0A937DUJ1-F1
#
_cell.length_a   1.000
_cell.length_b   1.000
_cell.length_c   1.000
_cell.angle_alpha   90.00
_cell.angle_beta   90.00
_cell.angle_gamma   90.00
#
_symmetry.space_group_name_H-M   'P 1'
#
loop_
_entity.id
_entity.type
_entity.pdbx_description
1 polymer ?
#
loop_
_entity_poly.entity_id
_entity_poly.type
_entity_poly.pdbx_seq_one_letter_code
_entity_poly.pdbx_strand_id
1 'polypeptide(L)'
;CPVEPVAFESTLRPNIHVLGDAAIMGGMPKSAFAANAQAKVCAAALVELLAGRKPVDPILINTCYSLLAADYGISVAGVYRPDKGQLTEVPGAGGNSPLEVVGGFRGQEALYASSWFRTITSEVFG
;
A
#
# COMPACT_ATOMS: atom_id res chain seq x y z
N CYS A 1 15.43 5.32 2.68
CA CYS A 1 16.16 5.17 1.41
C CYS A 1 15.36 5.83 0.29
N PRO A 2 15.94 6.78 -0.47
CA PRO A 2 15.29 7.34 -1.64
C PRO A 2 15.24 6.30 -2.76
N VAL A 3 14.09 6.20 -3.42
CA VAL A 3 13.81 5.26 -4.51
C VAL A 3 12.95 5.93 -5.58
N GLU A 4 12.96 5.39 -6.79
CA GLU A 4 11.99 5.77 -7.83
C GLU A 4 10.64 5.01 -7.65
N PRO A 5 9.51 5.53 -8.14
CA PRO A 5 8.18 5.05 -7.74
C PRO A 5 7.60 3.89 -8.56
N VAL A 6 8.32 3.38 -9.58
CA VAL A 6 7.82 2.34 -10.50
C VAL A 6 8.30 0.95 -10.08
N ALA A 7 9.61 0.77 -9.93
CA ALA A 7 10.24 -0.48 -9.52
C ALA A 7 10.84 -0.41 -8.10
N PHE A 8 10.80 0.74 -7.45
CA PHE A 8 11.42 1.00 -6.14
C PHE A 8 12.94 0.83 -6.13
N GLU A 9 13.58 1.05 -7.28
CA GLU A 9 15.04 1.05 -7.38
C GLU A 9 15.63 2.24 -6.61
N SER A 10 16.72 2.00 -5.87
CA SER A 10 17.41 3.03 -5.12
C SER A 10 18.05 4.05 -6.06
N THR A 11 17.79 5.33 -5.80
CA THR A 11 18.42 6.43 -6.54
C THR A 11 19.90 6.61 -6.20
N LEU A 12 20.42 5.86 -5.22
CA LEU A 12 21.82 5.91 -4.79
C LEU A 12 22.63 4.72 -5.29
N ARG A 13 21.99 3.58 -5.59
CA ARG A 13 22.66 2.32 -5.93
C ARG A 13 21.82 1.55 -6.96
N PRO A 14 22.32 1.41 -8.20
CA PRO A 14 21.66 0.61 -9.22
C PRO A 14 21.49 -0.85 -8.80
N ASN A 15 20.41 -1.47 -9.27
CA ASN A 15 20.02 -2.86 -9.02
C ASN A 15 19.70 -3.19 -7.55
N ILE A 16 19.57 -2.18 -6.68
CA ILE A 16 19.10 -2.36 -5.30
C ILE A 16 17.71 -1.77 -5.19
N HIS A 17 16.73 -2.60 -4.86
CA HIS A 17 15.35 -2.17 -4.65
C HIS A 17 15.06 -2.08 -3.16
N VAL A 18 14.43 -0.98 -2.71
CA VAL A 18 14.10 -0.77 -1.30
C VAL A 18 12.61 -0.55 -1.15
N LEU A 19 11.98 -1.35 -0.29
CA LEU A 19 10.53 -1.40 -0.11
C LEU A 19 10.14 -1.10 1.34
N GLY A 20 8.84 -0.97 1.57
CA GLY A 20 8.21 -0.86 2.86
C GLY A 20 8.69 0.35 3.65
N ASP A 21 8.82 0.16 4.97
CA ASP A 21 9.15 1.23 5.90
C ASP A 21 10.53 1.84 5.66
N ALA A 22 11.44 1.13 4.99
CA ALA A 22 12.76 1.65 4.66
C ALA A 22 12.74 2.66 3.50
N ALA A 23 11.72 2.65 2.64
CA ALA A 23 11.65 3.50 1.46
C ALA A 23 11.06 4.90 1.74
N ILE A 24 11.49 5.90 0.97
CA ILE A 24 10.93 7.26 0.97
C ILE A 24 10.02 7.35 -0.26
N MET A 25 8.71 7.17 -0.05
CA MET A 25 7.74 6.91 -1.11
C MET A 25 6.79 8.08 -1.41
N GLY A 26 6.94 9.22 -0.75
CA GLY A 26 6.00 10.33 -0.88
C GLY A 26 4.75 10.11 -0.04
N GLY A 27 3.57 10.17 -0.65
CA GLY A 27 2.27 10.19 0.03
C GLY A 27 1.78 8.85 0.58
N MET A 28 2.42 7.73 0.23
CA MET A 28 2.01 6.40 0.71
C MET A 28 2.46 6.17 2.16
N PRO A 29 1.58 5.74 3.09
CA PRO A 29 1.94 5.53 4.48
C PRO A 29 2.86 4.32 4.68
N LYS A 30 3.55 4.29 5.83
CA LYS A 30 4.37 3.16 6.28
C LYS A 30 3.48 2.13 6.98
N SER A 31 3.08 1.09 6.25
CA SER A 31 2.15 0.06 6.73
C SER A 31 2.44 -1.29 6.08
N ALA A 32 1.94 -2.37 6.68
CA ALA A 32 2.03 -3.72 6.10
C ALA A 32 1.29 -3.81 4.76
N PHE A 33 0.15 -3.10 4.59
CA PHE A 33 -0.56 -3.05 3.32
C PHE A 33 0.32 -2.42 2.24
N ALA A 34 0.89 -1.24 2.53
CA ALA A 34 1.74 -0.53 1.58
C ALA A 34 2.98 -1.36 1.22
N ALA A 35 3.63 -1.97 2.20
CA ALA A 35 4.79 -2.84 1.97
C ALA A 35 4.43 -4.04 1.07
N ASN A 36 3.29 -4.71 1.30
CA ASN A 36 2.82 -5.81 0.45
C ASN A 36 2.51 -5.35 -0.99
N ALA A 37 1.82 -4.22 -1.15
CA ALA A 37 1.52 -3.66 -2.47
C ALA A 37 2.80 -3.29 -3.24
N GLN A 38 3.76 -2.65 -2.57
CA GLN A 38 5.07 -2.34 -3.12
C GLN A 38 5.83 -3.60 -3.51
N ALA A 39 5.82 -4.65 -2.68
CA ALA A 39 6.51 -5.91 -2.98
C ALA A 39 5.97 -6.59 -4.25
N LYS A 40 4.65 -6.64 -4.43
CA LYS A 40 4.03 -7.19 -5.65
C LYS A 40 4.42 -6.41 -6.90
N VAL A 41 4.33 -5.07 -6.84
CA VAL A 41 4.71 -4.20 -7.95
C VAL A 41 6.20 -4.33 -8.25
N CYS A 42 7.07 -4.33 -7.24
CA CYS A 42 8.51 -4.50 -7.39
C CYS A 42 8.83 -5.83 -8.07
N ALA A 43 8.20 -6.92 -7.64
CA ALA A 43 8.41 -8.24 -8.23
C ALA A 43 8.01 -8.27 -9.70
N ALA A 44 6.86 -7.69 -10.06
CA ALA A 44 6.43 -7.58 -11.44
C ALA A 44 7.38 -6.70 -12.28
N ALA A 45 7.83 -5.58 -11.74
CA ALA A 45 8.78 -4.69 -12.41
C ALA A 45 10.13 -5.38 -12.64
N LEU A 46 10.63 -6.16 -11.68
CA LEU A 46 11.86 -6.93 -11.82
C LEU A 46 11.77 -7.96 -12.95
N VAL A 47 10.62 -8.62 -13.13
CA VAL A 47 10.40 -9.54 -14.26
C VAL A 47 10.53 -8.82 -15.60
N GLU A 48 9.96 -7.62 -15.73
CA GLU A 48 10.09 -6.79 -16.93
C GLU A 48 11.53 -6.34 -17.19
N LEU A 49 12.20 -5.81 -16.16
CA LEU A 49 13.58 -5.34 -16.23
C LEU A 49 14.55 -6.46 -16.63
N LEU A 50 14.42 -7.63 -16.01
CA LEU A 50 15.24 -8.81 -16.33
C LEU A 50 15.01 -9.32 -17.76
N ALA A 51 13.84 -9.06 -18.32
CA ALA A 51 13.53 -9.37 -19.70
C ALA A 51 13.88 -8.23 -20.69
N GLY A 52 14.55 -7.18 -20.23
CA GLY A 52 14.94 -6.02 -21.05
C GLY A 52 13.76 -5.15 -21.49
N ARG A 53 12.62 -5.24 -20.78
CA ARG A 53 11.41 -4.44 -21.04
C ARG A 53 11.26 -3.34 -20.00
N LYS A 54 10.50 -2.30 -20.35
CA LYS A 54 10.19 -1.20 -19.44
C LYS A 54 9.01 -1.59 -18.55
N PRO A 55 9.11 -1.48 -17.22
CA PRO A 55 7.97 -1.61 -16.32
C PRO A 55 6.89 -0.56 -16.60
N VAL A 56 5.63 -0.93 -16.34
CA VAL A 56 4.48 -0.03 -16.45
C VAL A 56 4.29 0.72 -15.15
N ASP A 57 3.83 1.97 -15.23
CA ASP A 57 3.50 2.79 -14.06
C ASP A 57 2.43 2.08 -13.20
N PRO A 58 2.71 1.82 -11.92
CA PRO A 58 1.79 1.09 -11.06
C PRO A 58 0.66 1.95 -10.49
N ILE A 59 -0.43 1.28 -10.14
CA ILE A 59 -1.42 1.79 -9.16
C ILE A 59 -1.29 0.95 -7.90
N LEU A 60 -1.05 1.61 -6.77
CA LEU A 60 -0.94 0.97 -5.47
C LEU A 60 -2.11 1.35 -4.58
N ILE A 61 -2.44 0.48 -3.64
CA ILE A 61 -3.49 0.71 -2.66
C ILE A 61 -2.95 0.50 -1.24
N ASN A 62 -3.55 1.20 -0.29
CA ASN A 62 -3.32 1.01 1.13
C ASN A 62 -4.66 1.03 1.86
N THR A 63 -4.77 0.21 2.92
CA THR A 63 -5.77 0.42 3.96
C THR A 63 -5.16 0.09 5.31
N CYS A 64 -5.27 1.02 6.27
CA CYS A 64 -4.94 0.77 7.66
C CYS A 64 -6.23 0.72 8.47
N TYR A 65 -6.49 -0.41 9.10
CA TYR A 65 -7.61 -0.57 10.03
C TYR A 65 -7.15 -0.32 11.47
N SER A 66 -8.03 0.30 12.27
CA SER A 66 -7.84 0.49 13.71
C SER A 66 -9.07 -0.08 14.43
N LEU A 67 -8.85 -0.98 15.38
CA LEU A 67 -9.88 -1.50 16.28
C LEU A 67 -9.88 -0.67 17.56
N LEU A 68 -10.96 0.07 17.80
CA LEU A 68 -11.15 0.89 19.01
C LEU A 68 -11.83 0.08 20.11
N ALA A 69 -12.66 -0.88 19.72
CA ALA A 69 -13.27 -1.91 20.56
C ALA A 69 -13.47 -3.18 19.73
N ALA A 70 -13.92 -4.27 20.37
CA ALA A 70 -14.09 -5.57 19.70
C ALA A 70 -15.02 -5.50 18.46
N ASP A 71 -16.05 -4.67 18.50
CA ASP A 71 -17.04 -4.45 17.45
C ASP A 71 -17.00 -3.00 16.90
N TYR A 72 -15.90 -2.29 17.11
CA TYR A 72 -15.74 -0.91 16.65
C TYR A 72 -14.43 -0.73 15.89
N GLY A 73 -14.51 -0.82 14.56
CA GLY A 73 -13.41 -0.53 13.65
C GLY A 73 -13.55 0.84 12.98
N ILE A 74 -12.41 1.41 12.62
CA ILE A 74 -12.28 2.49 11.63
C ILE A 74 -11.16 2.15 10.66
N SER A 75 -11.10 2.86 9.54
CA SER A 75 -10.11 2.67 8.50
C SER A 75 -9.68 3.98 7.85
N VAL A 76 -8.48 3.97 7.31
CA VAL A 76 -7.99 4.95 6.34
C VAL A 76 -7.51 4.20 5.11
N ALA A 77 -8.04 4.56 3.94
CA ALA A 77 -7.70 3.96 2.67
C ALA A 77 -7.14 4.99 1.70
N GLY A 78 -6.31 4.55 0.76
CA GLY A 78 -5.73 5.42 -0.27
C GLY A 78 -5.37 4.63 -1.52
N VAL A 79 -5.44 5.30 -2.67
CA VAL A 79 -4.96 4.81 -3.96
C VAL A 79 -3.85 5.74 -4.42
N TYR A 80 -2.74 5.19 -4.89
CA TYR A 80 -1.51 5.93 -5.18
C TYR A 80 -1.01 5.59 -6.57
N ARG A 81 -0.39 6.59 -7.22
CA ARG A 81 0.28 6.42 -8.51
C ARG A 81 1.57 7.24 -8.57
N PRO A 82 2.53 6.89 -9.43
CA PRO A 82 3.66 7.75 -9.73
C PRO A 82 3.21 9.15 -10.18
N ASP A 83 3.76 10.18 -9.54
CA ASP A 83 3.70 11.57 -10.00
C ASP A 83 4.98 12.30 -9.56
N LYS A 84 5.63 13.02 -10.48
CA LYS A 84 6.86 13.80 -10.23
C LYS A 84 7.95 13.04 -9.46
N GLY A 85 8.11 11.75 -9.73
CA GLY A 85 9.15 10.91 -9.13
C GLY A 85 8.84 10.38 -7.72
N GLN A 86 7.60 10.51 -7.23
CA GLN A 86 7.14 9.91 -5.97
C GLN A 86 5.78 9.26 -6.16
N LEU A 87 5.29 8.52 -5.15
CA LEU A 87 3.88 8.11 -5.13
C LEU A 87 3.03 9.22 -4.54
N THR A 88 2.00 9.61 -5.27
CA THR A 88 1.02 10.60 -4.84
C THR A 88 -0.36 9.97 -4.83
N GLU A 89 -1.19 10.38 -3.87
CA GLU A 89 -2.57 9.91 -3.76
C GLU A 89 -3.39 10.37 -4.96
N VAL A 90 -4.23 9.48 -5.49
CA VAL A 90 -5.19 9.78 -6.54
C VAL A 90 -6.35 10.57 -5.90
N PRO A 91 -6.61 11.82 -6.32
CA PRO A 91 -7.64 12.65 -5.71
C PRO A 91 -9.02 11.97 -5.69
N GLY A 92 -9.64 11.90 -4.52
CA GLY A 92 -10.98 11.34 -4.32
C GLY A 92 -11.08 9.81 -4.31
N ALA A 93 -9.96 9.09 -4.44
CA ALA A 93 -9.97 7.62 -4.48
C ALA A 93 -9.84 6.96 -3.09
N GLY A 94 -9.34 7.70 -2.10
CA GLY A 94 -9.16 7.26 -0.72
C GLY A 94 -10.12 7.91 0.27
N GLY A 95 -9.76 7.86 1.54
CA GLY A 95 -10.49 8.53 2.61
C GLY A 95 -10.41 7.81 3.95
N ASN A 96 -10.87 8.50 4.98
CA ASN A 96 -11.11 7.93 6.28
C ASN A 96 -12.56 7.46 6.37
N SER A 97 -12.85 6.54 7.28
CA SER A 97 -14.22 6.25 7.65
C SER A 97 -14.97 7.55 7.99
N PRO A 98 -16.21 7.73 7.51
CA PRO A 98 -17.02 8.89 7.86
C PRO A 98 -17.18 9.01 9.37
N LEU A 99 -17.28 10.23 9.91
CA LEU A 99 -17.48 10.46 11.35
C LEU A 99 -18.89 10.00 11.76
N GLU A 100 -19.89 10.46 11.02
CA GLU A 100 -21.29 10.12 11.23
C GLU A 100 -21.65 8.89 10.40
N VAL A 101 -21.90 7.78 11.09
CA VAL A 101 -22.28 6.52 10.47
C VAL A 101 -23.48 5.94 11.22
N VAL A 102 -24.38 5.29 10.48
CA VAL A 102 -25.58 4.66 11.03
C VAL A 102 -25.47 3.14 10.92
N GLY A 103 -26.16 2.44 11.83
CA GLY A 103 -26.21 0.98 11.84
C GLY A 103 -24.87 0.32 12.17
N GLY A 104 -24.68 -0.90 11.67
CA GLY A 104 -23.53 -1.76 11.99
C GLY A 104 -22.21 -1.40 11.31
N PHE A 105 -22.03 -0.18 10.78
CA PHE A 105 -20.86 0.20 9.98
C PHE A 105 -19.54 -0.06 10.71
N ARG A 106 -19.44 0.35 11.99
CA ARG A 106 -18.25 0.16 12.82
C ARG A 106 -17.97 -1.32 13.12
N GLY A 107 -19.02 -2.10 13.36
CA GLY A 107 -18.92 -3.55 13.52
C GLY A 107 -18.42 -4.22 12.26
N GLN A 108 -18.88 -3.76 11.10
CA GLN A 108 -18.42 -4.27 9.82
C GLN A 108 -16.95 -3.93 9.56
N GLU A 109 -16.49 -2.71 9.87
CA GLU A 109 -15.07 -2.35 9.81
C GLU A 109 -14.22 -3.20 10.75
N ALA A 110 -14.72 -3.57 11.93
CA ALA A 110 -14.01 -4.45 12.85
C ALA A 110 -13.84 -5.87 12.28
N LEU A 111 -14.89 -6.40 11.64
CA LEU A 111 -14.85 -7.68 10.93
C LEU A 111 -13.88 -7.64 9.74
N TYR A 112 -13.88 -6.54 8.98
CA TYR A 112 -12.93 -6.34 7.88
C TYR A 112 -11.49 -6.27 8.36
N ALA A 113 -11.20 -5.59 9.47
CA ALA A 113 -9.87 -5.52 10.05
C ALA A 113 -9.32 -6.93 10.36
N SER A 114 -10.14 -7.76 11.03
CA SER A 114 -9.79 -9.14 11.38
C SER A 114 -9.61 -10.02 10.14
N SER A 115 -10.45 -9.83 9.13
CA SER A 115 -10.37 -10.57 7.87
C SER A 115 -9.12 -10.17 7.08
N TRP A 116 -8.85 -8.88 7.00
CA TRP A 116 -7.66 -8.33 6.34
C TRP A 116 -6.38 -8.88 6.96
N PHE A 117 -6.27 -8.91 8.30
CA PHE A 117 -5.10 -9.47 8.96
C PHE A 117 -4.85 -10.91 8.54
N ARG A 118 -5.88 -11.77 8.57
CA ARG A 118 -5.75 -13.17 8.13
C ARG A 118 -5.33 -13.28 6.67
N THR A 119 -5.97 -12.50 5.79
CA THR A 119 -5.68 -12.50 4.36
C THR A 119 -4.25 -12.07 4.09
N ILE A 120 -3.79 -10.94 4.65
CA ILE A 120 -2.46 -10.42 4.35
C ILE A 120 -1.36 -11.32 4.91
N THR A 121 -1.55 -11.91 6.10
CA THR A 121 -0.57 -12.85 6.65
C THR A 121 -0.45 -14.10 5.79
N SER A 122 -1.58 -14.67 5.34
CA SER A 122 -1.56 -15.86 4.48
C SER A 122 -0.97 -15.55 3.09
N GLU A 123 -1.28 -14.38 2.54
CA GLU A 123 -0.74 -13.99 1.23
C GLU A 123 0.79 -13.80 1.27
N VAL A 124 1.31 -13.22 2.35
CA VAL A 124 2.74 -12.92 2.46
C VAL A 124 3.55 -14.17 2.83
N PHE A 125 3.01 -15.04 3.68
CA PHE A 125 3.78 -16.11 4.32
C PHE A 125 3.35 -17.54 3.98
N GLY A 126 2.23 -17.73 3.27
CA GLY A 126 1.61 -19.04 3.02
C GLY A 126 0.74 -19.54 4.17
#